data_AF-C9QKA5-F1
#
_entry.id   AF-C9QKA5-F1
#
_cell.length_a   1.000
_cell.length_b   1.000
_cell.length_c   1.000
_cell.angle_alpha   90.00
_cell.angle_beta   90.00
_cell.angle_gamma   90.00
#
_symmetry.space_group_name_H-M   'P 1'
#
loop_
_entity.id
_entity.type
_entity.pdbx_description
1 polymer ?
#
loop_
_entity_poly.entity_id
_entity_poly.type
_entity_poly.pdbx_seq_one_letter_code
_entity_poly.pdbx_strand_id
1 'polypeptide(L)' 'MRQEEELDNQFKDLAKEHPEAGSKLGIALSTLSQVPINGMRVAPENGTNGWYIWCGEDLSSNSDFFDSLHVEHIVKYLP' A
#
# COMPACT_ATOMS: atom_id res chain seq x y z
N MET A 1 -12.78 16.06 14.74
CA MET A 1 -13.54 17.02 13.92
C MET A 1 -12.67 17.79 12.92
N ARG A 2 -11.93 18.86 13.26
CA ARG A 2 -11.18 19.63 12.22
C ARG A 2 -10.04 18.86 11.51
N GLN A 3 -9.30 18.00 12.22
CA GLN A 3 -8.18 17.24 11.61
C GLN A 3 -8.64 16.03 10.78
N GLU A 4 -9.69 15.33 11.20
CA GLU A 4 -10.23 14.18 10.46
C GLU A 4 -10.83 14.64 9.11
N GLU A 5 -11.57 15.76 9.12
CA GLU A 5 -12.13 16.34 7.90
C GLU A 5 -11.04 16.86 6.94
N GLU A 6 -9.92 17.33 7.46
CA GLU A 6 -8.75 17.73 6.68
C GLU A 6 -8.04 16.53 6.04
N LEU A 7 -7.88 15.43 6.81
CA LEU A 7 -7.36 14.15 6.30
C LEU A 7 -8.27 13.56 5.20
N ASP A 8 -9.58 13.50 5.45
CA ASP A 8 -10.55 12.96 4.49
C ASP A 8 -10.53 13.75 3.19
N ASN A 9 -10.40 15.09 3.26
CA ASN A 9 -10.28 15.92 2.08
C ASN A 9 -8.94 15.73 1.36
N GLN A 10 -7.85 15.51 2.08
CA GLN A 10 -6.53 15.22 1.50
C GLN A 10 -6.53 13.91 0.70
N PHE A 11 -7.28 12.90 1.14
CA PHE A 11 -7.31 11.57 0.53
C PHE A 11 -8.52 11.32 -0.39
N LYS A 12 -9.44 12.28 -0.50
CA LYS A 12 -10.72 12.15 -1.21
C LYS A 12 -10.61 11.68 -2.66
N ASP A 13 -9.55 12.10 -3.35
CA ASP A 13 -9.33 11.75 -4.75
C ASP A 13 -8.25 10.68 -4.95
N LEU A 14 -7.52 10.33 -3.89
CA LEU A 14 -6.42 9.36 -3.95
C LEU A 14 -6.89 7.95 -4.32
N ALA A 15 -8.11 7.58 -3.89
CA ALA A 15 -8.73 6.30 -4.19
C ALA A 15 -9.07 6.14 -5.69
N LYS A 16 -9.10 7.24 -6.47
CA LYS A 16 -9.49 7.23 -7.89
C LYS A 16 -8.31 7.00 -8.84
N GLU A 17 -7.09 7.13 -8.36
CA GLU A 17 -5.89 7.00 -9.18
C GLU A 17 -5.43 5.55 -9.27
N HIS A 18 -5.40 5.04 -10.50
CA HIS A 18 -4.77 3.75 -10.80
C HIS A 18 -3.25 3.88 -10.73
N PRO A 19 -2.55 2.85 -10.22
CA PRO A 19 -1.09 2.82 -10.30
C PRO A 19 -0.60 2.95 -11.74
N GLU A 20 0.37 3.84 -11.97
CA GLU A 20 1.05 3.93 -13.25
C GLU A 20 1.91 2.68 -13.50
N ALA A 21 2.10 2.31 -14.78
CA ALA A 21 2.99 1.22 -15.13
C ALA A 21 4.44 1.53 -14.72
N GLY A 22 5.13 0.54 -14.16
CA GLY A 22 6.48 0.66 -13.60
C GLY A 22 6.55 1.36 -12.25
N SER A 23 5.43 1.88 -11.73
CA SER A 23 5.38 2.42 -10.36
C SER A 23 5.53 1.31 -9.33
N LYS A 24 5.99 1.68 -8.14
CA LYS A 24 6.28 0.73 -7.06
C LYS A 24 5.31 0.85 -5.90
N LEU A 25 4.93 -0.28 -5.33
CA LEU A 25 4.20 -0.40 -4.06
C LEU A 25 5.12 -0.95 -2.97
N GLY A 26 4.73 -0.78 -1.71
CA GLY A 26 5.30 -1.49 -0.57
C GLY A 26 4.60 -2.83 -0.35
N ILE A 27 5.34 -3.93 -0.22
CA ILE A 27 4.80 -5.26 0.07
C ILE A 27 5.55 -5.92 1.22
N ALA A 28 4.82 -6.46 2.20
CA ALA A 28 5.42 -7.21 3.30
C ALA A 28 5.62 -8.68 2.89
N LEU A 29 6.73 -8.98 2.22
CA LEU A 29 7.00 -10.31 1.63
C LEU A 29 6.97 -11.45 2.65
N SER A 30 7.35 -11.18 3.90
CA SER A 30 7.34 -12.16 5.00
C SER A 30 5.93 -12.64 5.38
N THR A 31 4.88 -11.97 4.90
CA THR A 31 3.50 -12.25 5.29
C THR A 31 2.68 -13.00 4.25
N LEU A 32 3.16 -13.17 3.02
CA LEU A 32 2.35 -13.56 1.84
C LEU A 32 1.54 -14.87 1.94
N SER A 33 1.87 -15.77 2.86
CA SER A 33 1.12 -17.01 3.10
C SER A 33 -0.06 -16.84 4.06
N GLN A 34 -0.26 -15.65 4.61
CA GLN A 34 -1.29 -15.35 5.59
C GLN A 34 -2.54 -14.75 4.93
N VAL A 35 -3.62 -14.73 5.68
CA VAL A 35 -4.88 -14.07 5.31
C VAL A 35 -5.40 -13.29 6.52
N PRO A 36 -6.16 -12.18 6.34
CA PRO A 36 -6.56 -11.58 5.07
C PRO A 36 -5.43 -10.86 4.34
N ILE A 37 -5.66 -10.49 3.08
CA ILE A 37 -4.82 -9.55 2.35
C ILE A 37 -5.33 -8.14 2.67
N ASN A 38 -4.45 -7.29 3.17
CA ASN A 38 -4.77 -5.92 3.56
C ASN A 38 -4.05 -4.92 2.65
N GLY A 39 -4.63 -3.73 2.52
CA GLY A 39 -4.06 -2.64 1.76
C GLY A 39 -4.29 -1.30 2.44
N MET A 40 -3.25 -0.47 2.50
CA MET A 40 -3.31 0.93 2.93
C MET A 40 -2.88 1.82 1.77
N ARG A 41 -3.62 2.91 1.56
CA ARG A 41 -3.30 3.92 0.55
C ARG A 41 -2.79 5.19 1.22
N VAL A 42 -1.62 5.65 0.79
CA VAL A 42 -1.04 6.95 1.15
C VAL A 42 -0.70 7.73 -0.12
N ALA A 43 -0.46 9.04 0.01
CA ALA A 43 -0.10 9.86 -1.14
C ALA A 43 1.17 9.30 -1.84
N PRO A 44 1.14 9.12 -3.17
CA PRO A 44 2.32 8.75 -3.95
C PRO A 44 3.48 9.73 -3.72
N GLU A 45 4.69 9.21 -3.54
CA GLU A 45 5.92 10.02 -3.39
C GLU A 45 7.11 9.33 -4.05
N ASN A 46 8.02 10.09 -4.67
CA ASN A 46 9.32 9.63 -5.16
C ASN A 46 9.29 8.38 -6.06
N GLY A 47 8.26 8.25 -6.92
CA GLY A 47 8.10 7.12 -7.85
C GLY A 47 7.41 5.88 -7.26
N THR A 48 6.92 5.96 -6.02
CA THR A 48 5.96 4.99 -5.46
C THR A 48 4.53 5.38 -5.84
N ASN A 49 3.62 4.40 -5.92
CA ASN A 49 2.19 4.64 -6.16
C ASN A 49 1.36 4.75 -4.86
N GLY A 50 2.03 4.71 -3.71
CA GLY A 50 1.41 4.90 -2.40
C GLY A 50 0.60 3.70 -1.88
N TRP A 51 0.61 2.55 -2.56
CA TRP A 51 0.05 1.32 -2.01
C TRP A 51 1.03 0.61 -1.08
N TYR A 52 0.51 0.18 0.08
CA TYR A 52 1.19 -0.70 1.03
C TYR A 52 0.33 -1.92 1.27
N ILE A 53 0.88 -3.11 1.07
CA ILE A 53 0.14 -4.38 1.10
C ILE A 53 0.82 -5.37 2.04
N TRP A 54 0.04 -6.01 2.89
CA TRP A 54 0.48 -7.06 3.81
C TRP A 54 -0.61 -8.11 3.99
N CYS A 55 -0.23 -9.25 4.54
CA CYS A 55 -1.13 -10.38 4.78
C CYS A 55 -1.14 -10.73 6.29
N GLY A 56 -2.25 -11.27 6.77
CA GLY A 56 -2.44 -11.57 8.20
C GLY A 56 -3.15 -10.46 8.96
N GLU A 57 -3.32 -10.64 10.27
CA GLU A 57 -4.08 -9.70 11.10
C GLU A 57 -3.25 -8.49 11.56
N ASP A 58 -1.94 -8.68 11.73
CA ASP A 58 -1.06 -7.68 12.36
C ASP A 58 -0.28 -6.85 11.34
N LEU A 59 -0.41 -5.53 11.45
CA LEU A 59 0.48 -4.57 10.79
C LEU A 59 1.69 -4.30 11.71
N SER A 60 2.89 -4.64 11.25
CA SER A 60 4.12 -4.41 12.01
C SER A 60 4.47 -2.91 12.09
N SER A 61 5.01 -2.49 13.24
CA SER A 61 5.56 -1.14 13.44
C SER A 61 7.04 -1.02 13.03
N ASN A 62 7.62 -2.07 12.44
CA ASN A 62 9.02 -2.06 12.03
C ASN A 62 9.20 -1.19 10.76
N SER A 63 10.24 -0.35 10.74
CA SER A 63 10.50 0.59 9.65
C SER A 63 10.90 -0.08 8.33
N ASP A 64 11.41 -1.31 8.39
CA ASP A 64 11.80 -2.12 7.22
C ASP A 64 10.74 -3.19 6.86
N PHE A 65 9.51 -3.05 7.37
CA PHE A 65 8.46 -4.05 7.19
C PHE A 65 8.04 -4.26 5.72
N PHE A 66 8.20 -3.23 4.88
CA PHE A 66 7.79 -3.27 3.48
C PHE A 66 8.99 -3.25 2.54
N ASP A 67 8.98 -4.18 1.58
CA ASP A 67 9.87 -4.19 0.43
C ASP A 67 9.25 -3.43 -0.75
N SER A 68 10.08 -2.91 -1.65
CA SER A 68 9.61 -2.23 -2.86
C SER A 68 9.34 -3.24 -3.99
N LEU A 69 8.14 -3.24 -4.55
CA LEU A 69 7.73 -4.12 -5.65
C LEU A 69 7.10 -3.32 -6.80
N HIS A 70 7.49 -3.62 -8.04
CA HIS A 70 6.81 -3.07 -9.22
C HIS A 70 5.38 -3.61 -9.29
N VAL A 71 4.42 -2.72 -9.57
CA VAL A 71 2.99 -3.06 -9.51
C VAL A 71 2.62 -4.24 -10.42
N GLU A 72 3.28 -4.43 -11.56
CA GLU A 72 3.04 -5.53 -12.48
C GLU A 72 3.40 -6.90 -11.91
N HIS A 73 4.27 -6.95 -10.89
CA HIS A 73 4.72 -8.20 -10.29
C HIS A 73 3.81 -8.69 -9.18
N ILE A 74 2.84 -7.90 -8.71
CA ILE A 74 1.98 -8.26 -7.59
C ILE A 74 1.22 -9.58 -7.82
N VAL A 75 0.78 -9.82 -9.05
CA VAL A 75 0.04 -11.04 -9.45
C VAL A 75 0.87 -12.32 -9.34
N LYS A 76 2.19 -12.22 -9.13
CA LYS A 76 3.06 -13.37 -8.85
C LYS A 76 3.05 -13.76 -7.37
N TYR A 77 2.61 -12.87 -6.50
CA TYR A 77 2.70 -13.01 -5.03
C TYR A 77 1.35 -13.18 -4.36
N LEU A 78 0.29 -12.57 -4.91
CA LEU A 78 -1.05 -12.57 -4.33
C LEU A 78 -2.06 -13.17 -5.34
N PRO A 79 -3.10 -13.87 -4.85
CA PRO A 79 -4.15 -14.46 -5.68
C PRO A 79 -4.98 -13.42 -6.44
#